data_AF-A0A2N2Q2N5-F1
#
_entry.id   AF-A0A2N2Q2N5-F1
#
_cell.length_a   1.000
_cell.length_b   1.000
_cell.length_c   1.000
_cell.angle_alpha   90.00
_cell.angle_beta   90.00
_cell.angle_gamma   90.00
#
_symmetry.space_group_name_H-M   'P 1'
#
loop_
_entity.id
_entity.type
_entity.pdbx_description
1 polymer ?
#
loop_
_entity_poly.entity_id
_entity_poly.type
_entity_poly.pdbx_seq_one_letter_code
_entity_poly.pdbx_strand_id
1 'polypeptide(L)' 'MNIETEDENEAGVVMLVQQYASKFGITFSSKLMDDPEARKKLMQLMAEAIMGKRGAVTDEDVL' A
#
# COMPACT_ATOMS: atom_id res chain seq x y z
N MET A 1 9.31 4.90 -25.98
CA MET A 1 9.98 5.55 -24.84
C MET A 1 9.08 5.35 -23.64
N ASN A 2 9.22 4.23 -22.94
CA ASN A 2 8.59 4.00 -21.65
C ASN A 2 9.68 3.41 -20.76
N ILE A 3 10.48 4.28 -20.18
CA ILE A 3 11.23 3.91 -18.99
C ILE A 3 10.34 4.38 -17.85
N GLU A 4 9.38 3.55 -17.46
CA GLU A 4 8.79 3.68 -16.13
C GLU A 4 9.91 3.28 -15.17
N THR A 5 10.68 4.28 -14.73
CA THR A 5 11.76 4.08 -13.77
C THR A 5 11.14 3.72 -12.44
N GLU A 6 11.65 2.66 -11.78
CA GLU A 6 11.24 2.17 -10.45
C GLU A 6 11.06 3.29 -9.40
N ASP A 7 11.75 4.42 -9.57
CA ASP A 7 11.64 5.64 -8.75
C ASP A 7 10.24 6.28 -8.70
N GLU A 8 9.46 6.26 -9.80
CA GLU A 8 8.08 6.78 -9.78
C GLU A 8 7.14 5.87 -8.97
N ASN A 9 7.48 4.58 -8.89
CA ASN A 9 6.72 3.58 -8.16
C ASN A 9 6.89 3.77 -6.63
N GLU A 10 8.10 4.09 -6.17
CA GLU A 10 8.35 4.30 -4.74
C GLU A 10 7.64 5.54 -4.18
N ALA A 11 7.69 6.67 -4.91
CA ALA A 11 6.99 7.88 -4.50
C ALA A 11 5.47 7.67 -4.41
N GLY A 12 4.89 6.96 -5.39
CA GLY A 12 3.47 6.59 -5.39
C GLY A 12 3.10 5.71 -4.20
N VAL A 13 3.96 4.75 -3.85
CA VAL A 13 3.75 3.87 -2.70
C VAL A 13 3.84 4.62 -1.38
N VAL A 14 4.83 5.50 -1.20
CA VAL A 14 4.95 6.33 0.00
C VAL A 14 3.71 7.20 0.16
N MET A 15 3.23 7.82 -0.92
CA MET A 15 2.01 8.63 -0.89
C MET A 15 0.79 7.79 -0.49
N LEU A 16 0.64 6.59 -1.05
CA LEU A 16 -0.46 5.69 -0.72
C LEU A 16 -0.46 5.30 0.77
N VAL A 17 0.71 4.93 1.30
CA VAL A 17 0.88 4.59 2.72
C VAL A 17 0.55 5.79 3.62
N GLN A 18 1.00 6.99 3.28
CA GLN A 18 0.70 8.22 4.04
C GLN A 18 -0.80 8.55 4.03
N GLN A 19 -1.45 8.45 2.88
CA GLN A 19 -2.90 8.66 2.76
C GLN A 19 -3.67 7.65 3.61
N TYR A 20 -3.27 6.38 3.54
CA TYR A 20 -3.88 5.31 4.31
C TYR A 20 -3.74 5.53 5.82
N ALA A 21 -2.51 5.80 6.29
CA ALA A 21 -2.23 6.06 7.69
C ALA A 21 -2.97 7.31 8.22
N SER A 22 -3.06 8.36 7.41
CA SER A 22 -3.81 9.57 7.77
C SER A 22 -5.31 9.32 7.92
N LYS A 23 -5.87 8.39 7.14
CA LYS A 23 -7.31 8.08 7.14
C LYS A 23 -7.70 7.11 8.26
N PHE A 24 -6.88 6.09 8.52
CA PHE A 24 -7.24 4.99 9.42
C PHE A 24 -6.42 4.94 10.72
N GLY A 25 -5.31 5.69 10.82
CA GLY A 25 -4.42 5.66 11.98
C GLY A 25 -3.63 4.36 12.12
N ILE A 26 -3.47 3.60 11.02
CA ILE A 26 -2.84 2.27 10.98
C ILE A 26 -1.65 2.30 10.04
N THR A 27 -0.58 1.59 10.42
CA THR A 27 0.63 1.33 9.63
C THR A 27 0.84 -0.16 9.46
N PHE A 28 1.68 -0.56 8.50
CA PHE A 28 1.95 -1.97 8.17
C PHE A 28 3.36 -2.39 8.55
N SER A 29 3.55 -3.70 8.74
CA SER A 29 4.87 -4.29 8.91
C SER A 29 5.74 -4.08 7.67
N SER A 30 6.98 -3.66 7.88
CA SER A 30 7.97 -3.51 6.79
C SER A 30 8.21 -4.82 6.05
N LYS A 31 8.03 -5.98 6.72
CA LYS A 31 8.21 -7.30 6.10
C LYS A 31 7.27 -7.54 4.93
N LEU A 32 6.06 -6.96 4.96
CA LEU A 32 5.12 -7.06 3.85
C LEU A 32 5.53 -6.19 2.66
N MET A 33 6.35 -5.17 2.89
CA MET A 33 6.88 -4.32 1.83
C MET A 33 8.11 -4.96 1.15
N ASP A 34 8.84 -5.80 1.89
CA ASP A 34 10.03 -6.52 1.40
C ASP A 34 9.67 -7.73 0.50
N ASP A 35 8.45 -8.27 0.62
CA ASP A 35 7.92 -9.32 -0.26
C ASP A 35 7.12 -8.68 -1.41
N PRO A 36 7.55 -8.84 -2.68
CA PRO A 36 6.87 -8.23 -3.83
C PRO A 36 5.38 -8.58 -3.96
N GLU A 37 4.97 -9.81 -3.63
CA GLU A 37 3.58 -10.25 -3.74
C GLU A 37 2.74 -9.68 -2.60
N ALA A 38 3.27 -9.72 -1.37
CA ALA A 38 2.62 -9.10 -0.22
C ALA A 38 2.48 -7.59 -0.41
N ARG A 39 3.53 -6.93 -0.92
CA ARG A 39 3.55 -5.48 -1.20
C ARG A 39 2.47 -5.11 -2.20
N LYS A 40 2.34 -5.87 -3.29
CA LYS A 40 1.31 -5.66 -4.32
C LYS A 40 -0.10 -5.84 -3.76
N LYS A 41 -0.34 -6.92 -3.01
CA LYS A 41 -1.63 -7.18 -2.35
C LYS A 41 -1.97 -6.06 -1.37
N LEU A 42 -1.02 -5.66 -0.53
CA LEU A 42 -1.17 -4.58 0.43
C LEU A 42 -1.51 -3.24 -0.25
N MET A 43 -0.82 -2.87 -1.34
CA MET A 43 -1.15 -1.66 -2.11
C MET A 43 -2.59 -1.67 -2.64
N GLN A 44 -3.03 -2.80 -3.20
CA GLN A 44 -4.39 -2.92 -3.71
C GLN A 44 -5.41 -2.73 -2.58
N LEU A 45 -5.20 -3.39 -1.45
CA LEU A 45 -6.08 -3.32 -0.29
C LEU A 45 -6.15 -1.90 0.30
N MET A 46 -5.01 -1.22 0.40
CA MET A 46 -4.96 0.20 0.83
C MET A 46 -5.76 1.08 -0.13
N ALA A 47 -5.59 0.91 -1.44
CA ALA A 47 -6.32 1.69 -2.44
C ALA A 47 -7.83 1.47 -2.33
N GLU A 48 -8.29 0.22 -2.20
CA GLU A 48 -9.70 -0.10 -2.01
C GLU A 48 -10.29 0.52 -0.73
N ALA A 49 -9.55 0.49 0.37
CA ALA A 49 -9.95 1.11 1.63
C ALA A 49 -9.99 2.65 1.54
N ILE A 50 -8.99 3.27 0.89
CA ILE A 50 -8.98 4.72 0.64
C ILE A 50 -10.19 5.13 -0.19
N MET A 51 -10.53 4.38 -1.24
CA MET A 51 -11.72 4.58 -2.08
C MET A 51 -13.05 4.29 -1.36
N GLY A 52 -13.02 3.77 -0.13
CA GLY A 52 -14.23 3.45 0.65
C GLY A 52 -14.94 2.17 0.19
N LYS A 53 -14.28 1.32 -0.60
CA LYS A 53 -14.82 0.01 -1.03
C LYS A 53 -14.78 -1.02 0.09
N ARG A 54 -13.90 -0.82 1.08
CA ARG A 54 -13.80 -1.62 2.31
C ARG A 54 -13.35 -0.77 3.49
N GLY A 55 -13.45 -1.35 4.69
CA GLY A 55 -12.91 -0.77 5.92
C GLY A 55 -11.38 -0.85 5.98
N ALA A 56 -10.83 -0.50 7.13
CA ALA A 56 -9.40 -0.63 7.38
C ALA A 56 -8.92 -2.08 7.19
N VAL A 57 -7.73 -2.20 6.63
CA VAL A 57 -6.94 -3.43 6.47
C VAL A 57 -5.71 -3.41 7.35
N THR A 58 -5.24 -4.59 7.70
CA THR A 58 -4.07 -4.83 8.56
C THR A 58 -3.14 -5.84 7.92
N ASP A 59 -2.00 -6.11 8.56
CA ASP A 59 -1.08 -7.15 8.10
C ASP A 59 -1.77 -8.52 7.94
N GLU A 60 -2.78 -8.83 8.75
CA GLU A 60 -3.53 -10.10 8.71
C GLU A 60 -4.34 -10.27 7.41
N ASP A 61 -4.74 -9.19 6.75
CA ASP A 61 -5.45 -9.25 5.46
C ASP A 61 -4.50 -9.61 4.29
N VAL A 62 -3.19 -9.43 4.50
CA VAL A 62 -2.15 -9.62 3.48
C VAL A 62 -1.57 -11.04 3.54
N LEU A 63 -1.48 -11.63 4.74
CA LEU A 63 -1.14 -13.05 4.95
C LEU A 63 -2.15 -14.00 4.28
#